data_AF-A0A2P4UPJ4-F1
#
_entry.id   AF-A0A2P4UPJ4-F1
#
_cell.length_a   1.000
_cell.length_b   1.000
_cell.length_c   1.000
_cell.angle_alpha   90.00
_cell.angle_beta   90.00
_cell.angle_gamma   90.00
#
_symmetry.space_group_name_H-M   'P 1'
#
loop_
_entity.id
_entity.type
_entity.pdbx_description
1 polymer ?
#
loop_
_entity_poly.entity_id
_entity_poly.type
_entity_poly.pdbx_seq_one_letter_code
_entity_poly.pdbx_strand_id
1 'polypeptide(L)' 'MAVDRRKADSWRLGLYLRRTREILDLSYERAAERIGCEVDWLVRVETGFAPLSTAHVRHILERYQDGPPVSGVR' A
#
# COMPACT_ATOMS: atom_id res chain seq x y z
N MET A 1 1.33 4.93 30.34
CA MET A 1 2.20 4.70 29.17
C MET A 1 1.59 5.41 27.97
N ALA A 2 2.24 6.45 27.44
CA ALA A 2 1.81 7.06 26.19
C ALA A 2 2.23 6.11 25.05
N VAL A 3 1.28 5.44 24.41
CA VAL A 3 1.54 4.73 23.16
C VAL A 3 2.09 5.76 22.18
N ASP A 4 3.22 5.48 21.54
CA ASP A 4 3.78 6.34 20.50
C ASP A 4 2.73 6.51 19.38
N ARG A 5 2.04 7.65 19.39
CA ARG A 5 0.93 7.96 18.48
C ARG A 5 1.36 7.82 17.03
N ARG A 6 2.62 8.17 16.69
CA ARG A 6 3.13 8.07 15.31
C ARG A 6 3.26 6.62 14.86
N LYS A 7 3.65 5.72 15.77
CA LYS A 7 3.72 4.29 15.49
C LYS A 7 2.32 3.70 15.27
N ALA A 8 1.35 4.10 16.10
CA ALA A 8 -0.05 3.68 15.94
C ALA A 8 -0.65 4.16 14.61
N ASP A 9 -0.39 5.42 14.23
CA ASP A 9 -0.90 5.99 12.98
C ASP A 9 -0.24 5.34 11.75
N SER A 10 1.06 5.05 11.81
CA SER A 10 1.77 4.33 10.73
C SER A 10 1.22 2.91 10.53
N TRP A 11 0.92 2.20 11.62
CA TRP A 11 0.32 0.86 11.55
C TRP A 11 -1.09 0.90 10.94
N ARG A 12 -1.94 1.84 11.36
CA ARG A 12 -3.29 2.01 10.79
C ARG A 12 -3.23 2.33 9.30
N LEU A 13 -2.33 3.22 8.90
CA LEU A 13 -2.13 3.56 7.50
C LEU A 13 -1.69 2.34 6.69
N GLY A 14 -0.71 1.59 7.18
CA GLY A 14 -0.27 0.33 6.55
C GLY A 14 -1.43 -0.65 6.36
N LEU A 15 -2.26 -0.81 7.38
CA LEU A 15 -3.47 -1.64 7.31
C LEU A 15 -4.43 -1.18 6.20
N TYR A 16 -4.68 0.12 6.07
CA TYR A 16 -5.56 0.63 5.01
C TYR A 16 -4.98 0.40 3.61
N LEU A 17 -3.69 0.65 3.41
CA LEU A 17 -3.02 0.40 2.13
C LEU A 17 -3.08 -1.09 1.74
N ARG A 18 -2.85 -1.98 2.71
CA ARG A 18 -3.01 -3.42 2.54
C ARG A 18 -4.43 -3.79 2.11
N ARG A 19 -5.45 -3.24 2.78
CA ARG A 19 -6.85 -3.50 2.43
C ARG A 19 -7.17 -3.02 1.02
N THR A 20 -6.66 -1.87 0.60
CA THR A 20 -6.83 -1.41 -0.79
C THR A 20 -6.19 -2.38 -1.77
N ARG A 21 -4.97 -2.85 -1.51
CA ARG A 21 -4.31 -3.85 -2.35
C ARG A 21 -5.11 -5.16 -2.46
N GLU A 22 -5.63 -5.65 -1.33
CA GLU A 22 -6.47 -6.85 -1.27
C GLU A 22 -7.79 -6.66 -2.04
N ILE A 23 -8.44 -5.50 -1.92
CA ILE A 23 -9.67 -5.17 -2.68
C ILE A 23 -9.43 -5.13 -4.19
N LEU A 24 -8.24 -4.68 -4.61
CA LEU A 24 -7.82 -4.68 -6.01
C LEU A 24 -7.31 -6.04 -6.51
N ASP A 25 -7.35 -7.08 -5.66
CA ASP A 25 -6.85 -8.43 -5.93
C ASP A 25 -5.39 -8.44 -6.43
N LEU A 26 -4.56 -7.55 -5.88
CA LEU A 26 -3.15 -7.45 -6.24
C LEU A 26 -2.28 -8.30 -5.31
N SER A 27 -1.48 -9.18 -5.89
CA SER A 27 -0.36 -9.80 -5.17
C SER A 27 0.66 -8.73 -4.75
N TYR A 28 1.55 -9.06 -3.81
CA TYR A 28 2.60 -8.13 -3.41
C TYR A 28 3.53 -7.79 -4.58
N GLU A 29 3.87 -8.75 -5.43
CA GLU A 29 4.71 -8.59 -6.61
C GLU A 29 4.06 -7.65 -7.62
N ARG A 30 2.77 -7.85 -7.94
CA ARG A 30 2.04 -7.00 -8.87
C ARG A 30 1.81 -5.60 -8.33
N ALA A 31 1.53 -5.47 -7.03
CA ALA A 31 1.41 -4.17 -6.40
C ALA A 31 2.75 -3.42 -6.41
N ALA A 32 3.85 -4.09 -6.06
CA ALA A 32 5.19 -3.52 -6.04
C ALA A 32 5.63 -3.07 -7.44
N GLU A 33 5.40 -3.90 -8.47
CA GLU A 33 5.63 -3.55 -9.88
C GLU A 33 4.82 -2.32 -10.30
N ARG A 34 3.52 -2.31 -9.99
CA ARG A 34 2.60 -1.21 -10.32
C ARG A 34 2.96 0.11 -9.63
N ILE A 35 3.46 0.03 -8.40
CA ILE A 35 3.94 1.18 -7.64
C ILE A 35 5.35 1.59 -8.09
N GLY A 36 6.15 0.66 -8.60
CA GLY A 36 7.57 0.85 -8.89
C GLY A 36 8.40 0.87 -7.61
N CYS A 37 8.17 -0.09 -6.71
CA CYS A 37 8.92 -0.26 -5.46
C CYS A 37 9.31 -1.72 -5.22
N GLU A 38 10.14 -1.95 -4.19
CA GLU A 38 10.51 -3.29 -3.76
C GLU A 38 9.38 -3.98 -2.99
N VAL A 39 9.19 -5.27 -3.22
CA VAL A 39 8.19 -6.09 -2.51
C VAL A 39 8.38 -6.03 -1.00
N ASP A 40 9.60 -6.22 -0.52
CA ASP A 40 9.92 -6.20 0.92
C ASP A 40 9.62 -4.83 1.56
N TRP A 41 9.82 -3.76 0.80
CA TRP A 41 9.47 -2.42 1.25
C TRP A 41 7.95 -2.27 1.39
N LEU A 42 7.18 -2.75 0.42
CA LEU A 42 5.72 -2.70 0.45
C LEU A 42 5.15 -3.53 1.61
N VAL A 43 5.68 -4.73 1.86
CA VAL A 43 5.28 -5.56 3.01
C VAL A 43 5.51 -4.82 4.32
N ARG A 44 6.67 -4.19 4.50
CA ARG A 44 6.99 -3.43 5.71
C ARG A 44 6.12 -2.19 5.87
N VAL A 45 5.81 -1.50 4.77
CA VAL A 45 4.86 -0.36 4.74
C VAL A 45 3.49 -0.80 5.23
N GLU A 46 2.95 -1.87 4.64
CA GLU A 46 1.62 -2.39 4.95
C GLU A 46 1.48 -2.96 6.37
N THR A 47 2.60 -3.28 7.00
CA THR A 47 2.65 -3.77 8.38
C THR A 47 3.09 -2.71 9.40
N GLY A 48 3.35 -1.47 8.95
CA GLY A 48 3.74 -0.35 9.82
C GLY A 48 5.19 -0.38 10.31
N PHE A 49 6.05 -1.18 9.67
CA PHE A 49 7.49 -1.33 9.98
C PHE A 49 8.41 -0.58 9.00
N ALA A 50 7.84 0.23 8.11
CA ALA A 50 8.58 1.19 7.30
C ALA A 50 7.96 2.59 7.40
N PRO A 51 8.79 3.65 7.47
CA PRO A 51 8.28 5.02 7.45
C PRO A 51 7.68 5.36 6.08
N LEU A 52 6.55 6.07 6.10
CA LEU A 52 5.90 6.63 4.91
C LEU A 52 5.88 8.15 5.00
N SER A 53 6.32 8.81 3.92
CA SER A 53 6.04 10.22 3.71
C SER A 53 4.66 10.39 3.08
N THR A 54 4.09 11.60 3.17
CA THR A 54 2.84 11.94 2.47
C THR A 54 2.97 11.78 0.95
N ALA A 55 4.17 12.00 0.39
CA ALA A 55 4.45 11.77 -1.03
C ALA A 55 4.36 10.30 -1.41
N HIS A 56 4.88 9.38 -0.58
CA HIS A 56 4.73 7.94 -0.82
C HIS A 56 3.26 7.51 -0.78
N VAL A 57 2.49 8.01 0.19
CA VAL A 57 1.06 7.68 0.30
C VAL A 57 0.31 8.12 -0.94
N ARG A 58 0.52 9.36 -1.38
CA ARG A 58 -0.09 9.89 -2.61
C ARG A 58 0.23 9.01 -3.80
N HIS A 59 1.51 8.72 -4.03
CA HIS A 59 1.98 7.89 -5.14
C HIS A 59 1.34 6.50 -5.14
N ILE A 60 1.27 5.83 -3.98
CA ILE A 60 0.62 4.50 -3.87
C ILE A 60 -0.85 4.59 -4.25
N LEU A 61 -1.57 5.59 -3.72
CA LEU A 61 -3.01 5.76 -3.98
C LEU A 61 -3.29 6.10 -5.45
N GLU A 62 -2.50 6.97 -6.07
CA GLU A 62 -2.59 7.28 -7.50
C GLU A 62 -2.40 6.02 -8.34
N ARG A 63 -1.38 5.22 -8.03
CA ARG A 63 -1.15 3.95 -8.74
C ARG A 63 -2.28 2.95 -8.55
N TYR A 64 -2.90 2.91 -7.37
CA TYR A 64 -4.06 2.05 -7.10
C TYR A 64 -5.36 2.57 -7.74
N GLN A 65 -5.49 3.87 -8.04
CA GLN A 65 -6.64 4.44 -8.74
C GLN A 65 -6.72 4.05 -10.21
N ASP A 66 -5.59 3.74 -10.85
CA ASP A 66 -5.54 3.39 -12.27
C ASP A 66 -6.25 2.06 -12.64
N GLY A 67 -7.13 1.48 -11.81
CA GLY A 67 -7.90 0.24 -12.07
C GLY A 67 -7.08 -0.98 -12.53
N PRO A 68 -7.60 -2.20 -12.56
CA PRO A 68 -7.07 -3.18 -13.51
C PRO A 68 -7.45 -2.74 -14.93
N PRO A 69 -6.65 -3.01 -15.99
CA PRO A 69 -7.24 -3.07 -17.32
C PRO A 69 -8.38 -4.09 -17.23
N VAL A 70 -9.59 -3.65 -17.57
CA VAL A 70 -10.77 -4.52 -17.65
C VAL A 70 -10.43 -5.66 -18.61
N SER A 71 -10.05 -6.81 -18.07
CA SER A 71 -9.82 -8.01 -18.87
C SER A 71 -11.19 -8.59 -19.21
N GLY A 72 -11.60 -8.36 -20.47
CA GLY A 72 -12.47 -9.26 -21.21
C GLY A 72 -13.87 -9.48 -20.66
N VAL A 73 -14.82 -8.67 -21.12
CA VAL A 73 -16.11 -9.21 -21.54
C VAL A 73 -16.03 -9.33 -23.07
N ARG A 74 -15.84 -10.56 -23.55
CA ARG A 74 -16.26 -10.98 -24.89
C ARG A 74 -17.65 -11.59 -24.75
#